data_AF-A0A7C4QZV2-F1
#
_entry.id   AF-A0A7C4QZV2-F1
#
_cell.length_a   1.000
_cell.length_b   1.000
_cell.length_c   1.000
_cell.angle_alpha   90.00
_cell.angle_beta   90.00
_cell.angle_gamma   90.00
#
_symmetry.space_group_name_H-M   'P 1'
#
loop_
_entity.id
_entity.type
_entity.pdbx_description
1 polymer ?
#
loop_
_entity_poly.entity_id
_entity_poly.type
_entity_poly.pdbx_seq_one_letter_code
_entity_poly.pdbx_strand_id
1 'polypeptide(L)'
;MKRLMIHDLRPEYFDLPLGDYVLTFDDGLFSHYYYLPLLRRCGSPLLFFLATALVGEGPARPPFAGRTLPYRTPAEYARAAFLAGDRRDFLTVEEARILAREKGVRLGAHSHFHAVGLTDVAPRRPRPVSPWRVELFAGIPEELRRGLSIRSRLAFAGFVFENGRLRPRREAEWRADIRRDTECCLEWFERRLGVRPDAYAFPFNEYSPVLIEELERYGFREFYGPPRPKDPRVLARIDIEELLPPARPGAEAAERGRGGPGGGDPAGVR
;
A
#
# COMPACT_ATOMS: atom_id res chain seq x y z
N MET A 1 -17.87 -10.38 -11.63
CA MET A 1 -17.91 -9.38 -10.53
C MET A 1 -16.70 -8.46 -10.66
N LYS A 2 -16.87 -7.15 -10.40
CA LYS A 2 -15.75 -6.19 -10.39
C LYS A 2 -14.98 -6.31 -9.07
N ARG A 3 -13.74 -5.78 -9.03
CA ARG A 3 -12.86 -5.81 -7.85
C ARG A 3 -12.54 -4.38 -7.42
N LEU A 4 -12.68 -4.09 -6.14
CA LEU A 4 -12.27 -2.81 -5.56
C LEU A 4 -10.92 -2.95 -4.87
N MET A 5 -10.03 -1.99 -5.12
CA MET A 5 -8.76 -1.83 -4.42
C MET A 5 -8.96 -0.75 -3.34
N ILE A 6 -8.64 -1.12 -2.11
CA ILE A 6 -8.80 -0.29 -0.92
C ILE A 6 -7.45 -0.26 -0.21
N HIS A 7 -6.86 0.92 -0.04
CA HIS A 7 -5.60 1.05 0.71
C HIS A 7 -5.91 1.22 2.19
N ASP A 8 -6.48 2.37 2.57
CA ASP A 8 -6.99 2.62 3.92
C ASP A 8 -8.53 2.65 3.91
N LEU A 9 -9.18 2.45 5.06
CA LEU A 9 -10.63 2.40 5.20
C LEU A 9 -11.16 3.68 5.85
N ARG A 10 -12.19 4.27 5.23
CA ARG A 10 -12.94 5.42 5.74
C ARG A 10 -14.38 5.05 6.07
N PRO A 11 -15.01 5.72 7.05
CA PRO A 11 -16.41 5.50 7.40
C PRO A 11 -17.36 5.61 6.21
N GLU A 12 -17.13 6.59 5.34
CA GLU A 12 -18.01 6.87 4.18
C GLU A 12 -18.05 5.72 3.16
N TYR A 13 -17.04 4.84 3.14
CA TYR A 13 -17.07 3.69 2.23
C TYR A 13 -18.15 2.68 2.59
N PHE A 14 -18.58 2.61 3.85
CA PHE A 14 -19.62 1.69 4.27
C PHE A 14 -21.02 2.09 3.79
N ASP A 15 -21.16 3.29 3.22
CA ASP A 15 -22.38 3.77 2.55
C ASP A 15 -22.42 3.37 1.05
N LEU A 16 -21.32 2.83 0.51
CA LEU A 16 -21.25 2.34 -0.87
C LEU A 16 -21.86 0.93 -1.00
N PRO A 17 -22.30 0.52 -2.21
CA PRO A 17 -22.81 -0.83 -2.46
C PRO A 17 -21.68 -1.87 -2.53
N LEU A 18 -20.95 -2.05 -1.43
CA LEU A 18 -19.77 -2.92 -1.35
C LEU A 18 -20.08 -4.40 -1.65
N GLY A 19 -21.33 -4.82 -1.45
CA GLY A 19 -21.84 -6.16 -1.78
C GLY A 19 -21.74 -6.54 -3.27
N ASP A 20 -21.64 -5.55 -4.16
CA ASP A 20 -21.56 -5.77 -5.61
C ASP A 20 -20.13 -6.05 -6.11
N TYR A 21 -19.16 -6.04 -5.21
CA TYR A 21 -17.72 -6.13 -5.52
C TYR A 21 -17.00 -7.19 -4.72
N VAL A 22 -15.94 -7.75 -5.31
CA VAL A 22 -14.89 -8.42 -4.53
C VAL A 22 -13.99 -7.34 -3.92
N LEU A 23 -13.85 -7.33 -2.61
CA LEU A 23 -13.09 -6.30 -1.90
C LEU A 23 -11.65 -6.75 -1.72
N THR A 24 -10.71 -5.96 -2.24
CA THR A 24 -9.29 -6.20 -2.09
C THR A 24 -8.64 -5.07 -1.29
N PHE A 25 -7.76 -5.43 -0.37
CA PHE A 25 -7.14 -4.52 0.58
C PHE A 25 -5.62 -4.61 0.44
N ASP A 26 -4.95 -3.51 0.12
CA ASP A 26 -3.49 -3.50 -0.12
C ASP A 26 -2.72 -2.97 1.11
N ASP A 27 -1.44 -3.29 1.19
CA ASP A 27 -0.47 -2.87 2.22
C ASP A 27 -0.57 -3.59 3.57
N GLY A 28 -1.76 -4.00 4.01
CA GLY A 28 -1.96 -4.63 5.32
C GLY A 28 -2.02 -3.62 6.46
N LEU A 29 -2.93 -2.65 6.35
CA LEU A 29 -3.12 -1.58 7.33
C LEU A 29 -3.97 -2.04 8.52
N PHE A 30 -3.76 -1.42 9.68
CA PHE A 30 -4.54 -1.68 10.89
C PHE A 30 -6.04 -1.47 10.68
N SER A 31 -6.42 -0.48 9.87
CA SER A 31 -7.83 -0.18 9.58
C SER A 31 -8.58 -1.38 8.99
N HIS A 32 -7.90 -2.26 8.26
CA HIS A 32 -8.45 -3.51 7.72
C HIS A 32 -8.96 -4.45 8.80
N TYR A 33 -8.14 -4.66 9.83
CA TYR A 33 -8.52 -5.44 10.99
C TYR A 33 -9.54 -4.69 11.85
N TYR A 34 -9.30 -3.40 12.08
CA TYR A 34 -10.16 -2.58 12.92
C TYR A 34 -11.61 -2.62 12.44
N TYR A 35 -11.85 -2.39 11.15
CA TYR A 35 -13.20 -2.38 10.58
C TYR A 35 -13.70 -3.76 10.12
N LEU A 36 -12.98 -4.85 10.40
CA LEU A 36 -13.41 -6.21 10.05
C LEU A 36 -14.87 -6.53 10.46
N PRO A 37 -15.36 -6.12 11.66
CA PRO A 37 -16.77 -6.34 12.02
C PRO A 37 -17.79 -5.70 11.08
N LEU A 38 -17.45 -4.58 10.44
CA LEU A 38 -18.31 -3.92 9.46
C LEU A 38 -18.20 -4.59 8.09
N LEU A 39 -16.96 -4.91 7.66
CA LEU A 39 -16.70 -5.60 6.39
C LEU A 39 -17.45 -6.94 6.28
N ARG A 40 -17.56 -7.69 7.39
CA ARG A 40 -18.33 -8.94 7.45
C ARG A 40 -19.79 -8.78 7.02
N ARG A 41 -20.38 -7.60 7.24
CA ARG A 41 -21.79 -7.33 6.91
C ARG A 41 -22.01 -7.08 5.43
N CYS A 42 -20.96 -6.79 4.67
CA CYS A 42 -21.06 -6.55 3.23
C CYS A 42 -21.38 -7.83 2.43
N GLY A 43 -21.15 -9.03 2.99
CA GLY A 43 -21.40 -10.31 2.32
C GLY A 43 -20.43 -10.65 1.18
N SER A 44 -19.51 -9.74 0.84
CA SER A 44 -18.52 -9.91 -0.21
C SER A 44 -17.31 -10.74 0.24
N PRO A 45 -16.66 -11.49 -0.67
CA PRO A 45 -15.34 -12.04 -0.42
C PRO A 45 -14.33 -10.94 -0.09
N LEU A 46 -13.51 -11.15 0.93
CA LEU A 46 -12.48 -10.22 1.38
C LEU A 46 -11.10 -10.80 1.06
N LEU A 47 -10.26 -10.03 0.37
CA LEU A 47 -8.90 -10.43 0.00
C LEU A 47 -7.89 -9.39 0.49
N PHE A 48 -7.06 -9.74 1.46
CA PHE A 48 -6.05 -8.83 2.02
C PHE A 48 -4.67 -9.18 1.49
N PHE A 49 -4.01 -8.22 0.86
CA PHE A 49 -2.67 -8.32 0.33
C PHE A 49 -1.67 -7.66 1.29
N LEU A 50 -0.77 -8.46 1.86
CA LEU A 50 0.13 -7.98 2.92
C LEU A 50 1.51 -7.63 2.36
N ALA A 51 1.98 -6.41 2.66
CA ALA A 51 3.38 -6.01 2.53
C ALA A 51 4.12 -6.47 3.78
N THR A 52 4.68 -7.69 3.73
CA THR A 52 4.97 -8.46 4.96
C THR A 52 6.07 -7.86 5.84
N ALA A 53 6.99 -7.04 5.31
CA ALA A 53 7.97 -6.34 6.15
C ALA A 53 7.36 -5.16 6.95
N LEU A 54 6.16 -4.70 6.59
CA LEU A 54 5.48 -3.59 7.26
C LEU A 54 4.57 -4.07 8.40
N VAL A 55 4.19 -5.35 8.41
CA VAL A 55 3.43 -5.95 9.51
C VAL A 55 4.29 -5.97 10.78
N GLY A 56 3.78 -5.35 11.85
CA GLY A 56 4.45 -5.21 13.12
C GLY A 56 4.33 -6.45 14.02
N GLU A 57 5.16 -6.53 15.05
CA GLU A 57 4.97 -7.46 16.16
C GLU A 57 4.04 -6.84 17.21
N GLY A 58 3.36 -7.67 17.98
CA GLY A 58 2.55 -7.21 19.11
C GLY A 58 1.22 -7.94 19.24
N PRO A 59 0.48 -7.70 20.33
CA PRO A 59 -0.85 -8.26 20.52
C PRO A 59 -1.82 -7.67 19.50
N ALA A 60 -2.97 -8.31 19.34
CA ALA A 60 -4.07 -7.71 18.59
C ALA A 60 -4.63 -6.52 19.36
N ARG A 61 -4.81 -5.39 18.67
CA ARG A 61 -5.51 -4.23 19.21
C ARG A 61 -7.03 -4.47 19.18
N PRO A 62 -7.84 -3.66 19.90
CA PRO A 62 -9.30 -3.80 19.83
C PRO A 62 -9.84 -3.48 18.42
N PRO A 63 -10.81 -4.26 17.90
CA PRO A 63 -11.50 -3.94 16.66
C PRO A 63 -12.54 -2.82 16.87
N PHE A 64 -13.25 -2.46 15.80
CA PHE A 64 -14.27 -1.42 15.79
C PHE A 64 -15.33 -1.65 16.87
N ALA A 65 -15.47 -0.68 17.76
CA ALA A 65 -16.44 -0.64 18.85
C ALA A 65 -17.31 0.63 18.81
N GLY A 66 -17.58 1.17 17.61
CA GLY A 66 -18.43 2.35 17.40
C GLY A 66 -17.70 3.68 17.23
N ARG A 67 -16.35 3.70 17.31
CA ARG A 67 -15.53 4.90 17.04
C ARG A 67 -14.84 4.78 15.70
N THR A 68 -14.72 5.88 14.97
CA THR A 68 -13.99 5.90 13.69
C THR A 68 -12.50 6.17 13.93
N LEU A 69 -11.65 5.59 13.09
CA LEU A 69 -10.23 5.95 13.02
C LEU A 69 -10.07 7.24 12.22
N PRO A 70 -9.07 8.08 12.58
CA PRO A 70 -8.66 9.16 11.71
C PRO A 70 -8.03 8.56 10.44
N TYR A 71 -8.47 9.05 9.28
CA TYR A 71 -7.95 8.62 7.99
C TYR A 71 -6.46 8.96 7.83
N ARG A 72 -5.70 8.05 7.23
CA ARG A 72 -4.30 8.26 6.86
C ARG A 72 -4.13 8.15 5.35
N THR A 73 -3.55 9.16 4.74
CA THR A 73 -3.23 9.08 3.31
C THR A 73 -2.10 8.08 3.07
N PRO A 74 -2.03 7.47 1.87
CA PRO A 74 -0.90 6.65 1.46
C PRO A 74 0.48 7.32 1.56
N ALA A 75 0.54 8.64 1.45
CA ALA A 75 1.79 9.36 1.62
C ALA A 75 2.24 9.43 3.09
N GLU A 76 1.30 9.58 4.03
CA GLU A 76 1.59 9.72 5.46
C GLU A 76 2.07 8.42 6.08
N TYR A 77 1.31 7.32 5.93
CA TYR A 77 1.71 6.05 6.53
C TYR A 77 2.97 5.47 5.86
N ALA A 78 3.16 5.69 4.55
CA ALA A 78 4.39 5.27 3.88
C ALA A 78 5.59 6.08 4.38
N ARG A 79 5.46 7.41 4.56
CA ARG A 79 6.52 8.23 5.16
C ARG A 79 6.88 7.71 6.56
N ALA A 80 5.89 7.48 7.41
CA ALA A 80 6.10 6.98 8.77
C ALA A 80 6.86 5.64 8.77
N ALA A 81 6.42 4.68 7.95
CA ALA A 81 7.03 3.36 7.93
C ALA A 81 8.41 3.31 7.27
N PHE A 82 8.57 3.91 6.08
CA PHE A 82 9.82 3.78 5.30
C PHE A 82 10.93 4.72 5.75
N LEU A 83 10.60 5.87 6.34
CA LEU A 83 11.60 6.87 6.73
C LEU A 83 11.77 6.98 8.24
N ALA A 84 10.70 6.83 9.02
CA ALA A 84 10.77 6.88 10.49
C ALA A 84 10.78 5.49 11.15
N GLY A 85 10.59 4.40 10.38
CA GLY A 85 10.49 3.04 10.93
C GLY A 85 9.23 2.78 11.75
N ASP A 86 8.25 3.69 11.69
CA ASP A 86 7.03 3.64 12.48
C ASP A 86 5.94 2.86 11.73
N ARG A 87 5.60 1.68 12.27
CA ARG A 87 4.67 0.72 11.66
C ARG A 87 3.31 0.67 12.36
N ARG A 88 2.96 1.68 13.17
CA ARG A 88 1.71 1.65 13.94
C ARG A 88 0.45 1.62 13.08
N ASP A 89 0.51 2.16 11.86
CA ASP A 89 -0.62 2.16 10.93
C ASP A 89 -0.82 0.80 10.23
N PHE A 90 0.11 -0.14 10.39
CA PHE A 90 0.06 -1.49 9.81
C PHE A 90 -0.48 -2.50 10.82
N LEU A 91 -0.91 -3.66 10.32
CA LEU A 91 -1.34 -4.79 11.15
C LEU A 91 -0.22 -5.24 12.09
N THR A 92 -0.58 -5.81 13.24
CA THR A 92 0.30 -6.71 13.97
C THR A 92 0.20 -8.14 13.43
N VAL A 93 1.20 -8.98 13.71
CA VAL A 93 1.16 -10.42 13.37
C VAL A 93 -0.09 -11.08 13.95
N GLU A 94 -0.51 -10.73 15.16
CA GLU A 94 -1.69 -11.33 15.78
C GLU A 94 -3.00 -10.90 15.09
N GLU A 95 -3.08 -9.65 14.62
CA GLU A 95 -4.22 -9.18 13.81
C GLU A 95 -4.27 -9.89 12.46
N ALA A 96 -3.12 -10.08 11.81
CA ALA A 96 -3.02 -10.85 10.57
C ALA A 96 -3.42 -12.33 10.78
N ARG A 97 -3.09 -12.94 11.91
CA ARG A 97 -3.57 -14.30 12.27
C ARG A 97 -5.07 -14.36 12.47
N ILE A 98 -5.67 -13.34 13.09
CA ILE A 98 -7.12 -13.25 13.24
C ILE A 98 -7.78 -13.14 11.85
N LEU A 99 -7.26 -12.28 10.97
CA LEU A 99 -7.72 -12.19 9.58
C LEU A 99 -7.60 -13.53 8.84
N ALA A 100 -6.48 -14.24 9.00
CA ALA A 100 -6.25 -15.53 8.34
C ALA A 100 -7.26 -16.63 8.73
N ARG A 101 -7.80 -16.55 9.95
CA ARG A 101 -8.79 -17.53 10.47
C ARG A 101 -10.23 -17.13 10.18
N GLU A 102 -10.45 -15.93 9.69
CA GLU A 102 -11.79 -15.40 9.47
C GLU A 102 -12.47 -16.05 8.26
N LYS A 103 -13.72 -16.46 8.44
CA LYS A 103 -14.49 -17.07 7.35
C LYS A 103 -14.74 -16.04 6.24
N GLY A 104 -14.44 -16.42 5.00
CA GLY A 104 -14.63 -15.54 3.83
C GLY A 104 -13.48 -14.55 3.61
N VAL A 105 -12.43 -14.64 4.42
CA VAL A 105 -11.17 -13.92 4.21
C VAL A 105 -10.16 -14.82 3.51
N ARG A 106 -9.49 -14.28 2.48
CA ARG A 106 -8.29 -14.85 1.87
C ARG A 106 -7.14 -13.87 2.03
N LEU A 107 -5.93 -14.38 2.23
CA LEU A 107 -4.71 -13.59 2.27
C LEU A 107 -3.92 -13.78 0.98
N GLY A 108 -3.32 -12.70 0.48
CA GLY A 108 -2.42 -12.67 -0.66
C GLY A 108 -1.15 -11.87 -0.34
N ALA A 109 -0.16 -11.97 -1.22
CA ALA A 109 1.10 -11.25 -1.08
C ALA A 109 1.04 -9.86 -1.73
N HIS A 110 1.70 -8.88 -1.10
CA HIS A 110 1.90 -7.53 -1.65
C HIS A 110 3.39 -7.13 -1.64
N SER A 111 4.26 -8.06 -2.04
CA SER A 111 5.72 -8.04 -1.82
C SER A 111 6.13 -8.14 -0.34
N HIS A 112 7.42 -8.33 -0.08
CA HIS A 112 7.98 -8.22 1.26
C HIS A 112 8.39 -6.79 1.58
N PHE A 113 9.32 -6.22 0.80
CA PHE A 113 9.94 -4.93 1.10
C PHE A 113 9.14 -3.73 0.60
N HIS A 114 8.21 -3.94 -0.35
CA HIS A 114 7.39 -2.88 -0.94
C HIS A 114 8.21 -1.67 -1.42
N ALA A 115 9.36 -1.99 -2.04
CA ALA A 115 10.41 -1.01 -2.32
C ALA A 115 10.24 -0.30 -3.67
N VAL A 116 10.71 0.95 -3.71
CA VAL A 116 10.86 1.74 -4.94
C VAL A 116 12.32 1.82 -5.38
N GLY A 117 12.54 2.13 -6.66
CA GLY A 117 13.85 2.36 -7.26
C GLY A 117 13.82 3.46 -8.31
N LEU A 118 15.00 3.99 -8.64
CA LEU A 118 15.19 4.90 -9.78
C LEU A 118 15.19 4.10 -11.09
N THR A 119 14.53 4.60 -12.12
CA THR A 119 14.47 3.98 -13.46
C THR A 119 14.28 5.04 -14.53
N ASP A 120 14.73 4.76 -15.75
CA ASP A 120 14.52 5.58 -16.95
C ASP A 120 13.13 5.37 -17.57
N VAL A 121 12.36 4.41 -17.05
CA VAL A 121 10.99 4.15 -17.48
C VAL A 121 10.01 5.18 -16.89
N ALA A 122 9.61 6.12 -17.74
CA ALA A 122 8.63 7.15 -17.39
C ALA A 122 7.22 6.58 -17.08
N PRO A 123 6.47 7.21 -16.16
CA PRO A 123 5.06 6.87 -15.96
C PRO A 123 4.22 7.24 -17.18
N ARG A 124 3.26 6.37 -17.50
CA ARG A 124 2.32 6.58 -18.63
C ARG A 124 1.49 7.86 -18.48
N ARG A 125 1.19 8.23 -17.24
CA ARG A 125 0.53 9.48 -16.89
C ARG A 125 1.40 10.17 -15.85
N PRO A 126 1.96 11.37 -16.15
CA PRO A 126 2.70 12.14 -15.17
C PRO A 126 1.79 12.40 -13.97
N ARG A 127 2.22 11.93 -12.80
CA ARG A 127 1.61 12.28 -11.52
C ARG A 127 2.73 12.83 -10.63
N PRO A 128 2.44 13.80 -9.75
CA PRO A 128 3.38 14.21 -8.74
C PRO A 128 3.89 12.99 -7.96
N VAL A 129 5.20 12.88 -7.81
CA VAL A 129 5.81 11.83 -7.00
C VAL A 129 5.55 12.16 -5.54
N SER A 130 5.11 11.19 -4.75
CA SER A 130 4.88 11.38 -3.32
C SER A 130 6.17 11.85 -2.61
N PRO A 131 6.11 12.84 -1.70
CA PRO A 131 7.30 13.39 -1.05
C PRO A 131 8.22 12.36 -0.40
N TRP A 132 7.66 11.34 0.26
CA TRP A 132 8.44 10.27 0.91
C TRP A 132 9.34 9.51 -0.06
N ARG A 133 8.89 9.32 -1.31
CA ARG A 133 9.68 8.63 -2.35
C ARG A 133 10.89 9.47 -2.75
N VAL A 134 10.72 10.79 -2.83
CA VAL A 134 11.82 11.70 -3.16
C VAL A 134 12.87 11.69 -2.04
N GLU A 135 12.41 11.74 -0.79
CA GLU A 135 13.27 11.74 0.39
C GLU A 135 14.08 10.45 0.56
N LEU A 136 13.54 9.29 0.15
CA LEU A 136 14.31 8.04 0.10
C LEU A 136 15.58 8.12 -0.76
N PHE A 137 15.62 9.04 -1.73
CA PHE A 137 16.78 9.23 -2.60
C PHE A 137 17.50 10.57 -2.34
N ALA A 138 17.28 11.20 -1.18
CA ALA A 138 17.94 12.47 -0.82
C ALA A 138 19.49 12.35 -0.78
N GLY A 139 20.02 11.15 -0.51
CA GLY A 139 21.45 10.86 -0.54
C GLY A 139 22.05 10.73 -1.94
N ILE A 140 21.25 10.79 -3.01
CA ILE A 140 21.71 10.73 -4.39
C ILE A 140 21.68 12.15 -4.99
N PRO A 141 22.80 12.66 -5.51
CA PRO A 141 22.86 13.98 -6.13
C PRO A 141 21.76 14.20 -7.19
N GLU A 142 21.17 15.40 -7.20
CA GLU A 142 20.02 15.71 -8.05
C GLU A 142 20.35 15.60 -9.55
N GLU A 143 21.55 16.00 -9.93
CA GLU A 143 22.07 15.89 -11.29
C GLU A 143 22.08 14.46 -11.80
N LEU A 144 22.31 13.46 -10.93
CA LEU A 144 22.28 12.05 -11.29
C LEU A 144 20.85 11.53 -11.40
N ARG A 145 19.90 12.12 -10.66
CA ARG A 145 18.48 11.72 -10.70
C ARG A 145 17.70 12.36 -11.85
N ARG A 146 18.26 13.37 -12.51
CA ARG A 146 17.58 14.13 -13.56
C ARG A 146 17.11 13.22 -14.70
N GLY A 147 15.83 13.32 -15.03
CA GLY A 147 15.21 12.51 -16.09
C GLY A 147 14.81 11.09 -15.67
N LEU A 148 15.15 10.66 -14.45
CA LEU A 148 14.73 9.38 -13.90
C LEU A 148 13.38 9.49 -13.17
N SER A 149 12.67 8.38 -13.11
CA SER A 149 11.42 8.19 -12.38
C SER A 149 11.62 7.31 -11.15
N ILE A 150 10.78 7.50 -10.13
CA ILE A 150 10.74 6.62 -8.95
C ILE A 150 9.56 5.66 -9.06
N ARG A 151 9.85 4.36 -9.21
CA ARG A 151 8.90 3.31 -9.61
C ARG A 151 9.14 2.03 -8.78
N SER A 152 8.28 1.03 -8.90
CA SER A 152 8.45 -0.28 -8.26
C SER A 152 9.81 -0.89 -8.58
N ARG A 153 10.56 -1.24 -7.53
CA ARG A 153 11.87 -1.92 -7.67
C ARG A 153 11.73 -3.33 -8.23
N LEU A 154 10.55 -3.94 -8.08
CA LEU A 154 10.25 -5.28 -8.58
C LEU A 154 9.79 -5.24 -10.04
N ALA A 155 9.05 -4.22 -10.45
CA ALA A 155 8.53 -4.11 -11.81
C ALA A 155 9.57 -3.64 -12.84
N PHE A 156 10.57 -2.87 -12.41
CA PHE A 156 11.59 -2.29 -13.28
C PHE A 156 12.99 -2.55 -12.72
N ALA A 157 13.91 -2.99 -13.58
CA ALA A 157 15.32 -3.23 -13.19
C ALA A 157 15.96 -1.96 -12.60
N GLY A 158 15.76 -0.83 -13.29
CA GLY A 158 16.19 0.48 -12.83
C GLY A 158 17.70 0.58 -12.62
N PHE A 159 18.09 1.44 -11.69
CA PHE A 159 19.48 1.75 -11.37
C PHE A 159 19.81 1.32 -9.94
N VAL A 160 21.11 1.20 -9.68
CA VAL A 160 21.67 1.13 -8.32
C VAL A 160 22.70 2.24 -8.16
N PHE A 161 22.78 2.80 -6.95
CA PHE A 161 23.71 3.87 -6.60
C PHE A 161 24.84 3.29 -5.77
N GLU A 162 26.05 3.27 -6.32
CA GLU A 162 27.24 2.68 -5.70
C GLU A 162 28.46 3.55 -6.05
N ASN A 163 29.34 3.78 -5.08
CA ASN A 163 30.58 4.56 -5.28
C ASN A 163 30.35 5.94 -5.94
N GLY A 164 29.28 6.63 -5.53
CA GLY A 164 28.94 7.97 -6.03
C GLY A 164 28.38 8.01 -7.45
N ARG A 165 28.02 6.86 -8.05
CA ARG A 165 27.51 6.77 -9.43
C ARG A 165 26.25 5.94 -9.51
N LEU A 166 25.37 6.29 -10.44
CA LEU A 166 24.27 5.43 -10.86
C LEU A 166 24.73 4.51 -11.98
N ARG A 167 24.49 3.21 -11.81
CA ARG A 167 24.66 2.21 -12.86
C ARG A 167 23.33 1.50 -13.12
N PRO A 168 23.00 1.16 -14.38
CA PRO A 168 21.88 0.27 -14.66
C PRO A 168 22.04 -1.05 -13.91
N ARG A 169 20.96 -1.57 -13.34
CA ARG A 169 20.97 -2.89 -12.72
C ARG A 169 21.00 -3.94 -13.82
N ARG A 170 21.87 -4.95 -13.68
CA ARG A 170 21.89 -6.08 -14.61
C ARG A 170 20.64 -6.92 -14.41
N GLU A 171 20.17 -7.59 -15.47
CA GLU A 171 18.96 -8.43 -15.37
C GLU A 171 19.10 -9.52 -14.30
N ALA A 172 20.28 -10.15 -14.19
CA ALA A 172 20.53 -11.16 -13.17
C ALA A 172 20.41 -10.62 -11.73
N GLU A 173 20.91 -9.39 -11.48
CA GLU A 173 20.79 -8.72 -10.17
C GLU A 173 19.32 -8.37 -9.88
N TRP A 174 18.58 -7.88 -10.88
CA TRP A 174 17.17 -7.55 -10.73
C TRP A 174 16.31 -8.79 -10.44
N ARG A 175 16.52 -9.89 -11.18
CA ARG A 175 15.82 -11.17 -10.91
C ARG A 175 16.18 -11.73 -9.53
N ALA A 176 17.42 -11.55 -9.08
CA ALA A 176 17.82 -11.94 -7.73
C ALA A 176 17.08 -11.12 -6.66
N ASP A 177 16.89 -9.82 -6.86
CA ASP A 177 16.08 -8.98 -5.98
C ASP A 177 14.61 -9.44 -5.94
N ILE A 178 14.03 -9.80 -7.10
CA ILE A 178 12.66 -10.32 -7.18
C ILE A 178 12.53 -11.63 -6.38
N ARG A 179 13.44 -12.57 -6.59
CA ARG A 179 13.46 -13.86 -5.87
C ARG A 179 13.58 -13.63 -4.37
N ARG A 180 14.53 -12.79 -3.94
CA ARG A 180 14.75 -12.47 -2.53
C ARG A 180 13.50 -11.87 -1.87
N ASP A 181 12.87 -10.88 -2.50
CA ASP A 181 11.64 -10.29 -1.96
C ASP A 181 10.52 -11.34 -1.84
N THR A 182 10.36 -12.17 -2.88
CA THR A 182 9.34 -13.22 -2.93
C THR A 182 9.57 -14.29 -1.86
N GLU A 183 10.81 -14.76 -1.71
CA GLU A 183 11.21 -15.76 -0.71
C GLU A 183 10.97 -15.25 0.70
N CYS A 184 11.43 -14.03 1.03
CA CYS A 184 11.16 -13.43 2.34
C CYS A 184 9.66 -13.25 2.60
N CYS A 185 8.88 -12.91 1.57
CA CYS A 185 7.42 -12.78 1.70
C CYS A 185 6.78 -14.13 2.05
N LEU A 186 7.09 -15.18 1.29
CA LEU A 186 6.53 -16.52 1.50
C LEU A 186 6.98 -17.13 2.82
N GLU A 187 8.25 -16.99 3.18
CA GLU A 187 8.80 -17.41 4.47
C GLU A 187 8.09 -16.73 5.64
N TRP A 188 7.78 -15.42 5.50
CA TRP A 188 6.99 -14.71 6.49
C TRP A 188 5.58 -15.30 6.64
N PHE A 189 4.87 -15.53 5.52
CA PHE A 189 3.53 -16.13 5.54
C PHE A 189 3.52 -17.52 6.19
N GLU A 190 4.46 -18.37 5.80
CA GLU A 190 4.60 -19.72 6.32
C GLU A 190 4.89 -19.69 7.83
N ARG A 191 5.92 -18.95 8.26
CA ARG A 191 6.33 -18.92 9.67
C ARG A 191 5.33 -18.24 10.59
N ARG A 192 4.71 -17.15 10.14
CA ARG A 192 3.87 -16.30 11.00
C ARG A 192 2.42 -16.73 11.00
N LEU A 193 1.91 -17.18 9.85
CA LEU A 193 0.50 -17.46 9.65
C LEU A 193 0.22 -18.94 9.33
N GLY A 194 1.24 -19.73 8.97
CA GLY A 194 1.05 -21.13 8.58
C GLY A 194 0.29 -21.30 7.26
N VAL A 195 0.30 -20.26 6.41
CA VAL A 195 -0.39 -20.27 5.11
C VAL A 195 0.61 -20.01 3.99
N ARG A 196 0.27 -20.44 2.78
CA ARG A 196 1.02 -20.11 1.56
C ARG A 196 0.10 -19.36 0.60
N PRO A 197 0.30 -18.05 0.38
CA PRO A 197 -0.54 -17.31 -0.56
C PRO A 197 -0.28 -17.76 -2.00
N ASP A 198 -1.35 -17.74 -2.81
CA ASP A 198 -1.32 -17.99 -4.25
C ASP A 198 -1.87 -16.81 -5.07
N ALA A 199 -2.28 -15.73 -4.39
CA ALA A 199 -2.67 -14.45 -4.97
C ALA A 199 -1.61 -13.38 -4.69
N TYR A 200 -1.34 -12.52 -5.66
CA TYR A 200 -0.35 -11.45 -5.57
C TYR A 200 -0.92 -10.13 -6.12
N ALA A 201 -0.93 -9.07 -5.31
CA ALA A 201 -1.19 -7.72 -5.78
C ALA A 201 0.12 -6.98 -6.02
N PHE A 202 0.26 -6.31 -7.15
CA PHE A 202 1.48 -5.60 -7.49
C PHE A 202 1.62 -4.30 -6.70
N PRO A 203 2.73 -4.07 -5.98
CA PRO A 203 3.02 -2.78 -5.38
C PRO A 203 2.90 -1.66 -6.41
N PHE A 204 2.18 -0.61 -6.03
CA PHE A 204 1.94 0.58 -6.87
C PHE A 204 1.20 0.29 -8.18
N ASN A 205 0.55 -0.88 -8.31
CA ASN A 205 -0.04 -1.38 -9.54
C ASN A 205 0.94 -1.48 -10.73
N GLU A 206 2.22 -1.70 -10.43
CA GLU A 206 3.30 -1.77 -11.41
C GLU A 206 3.87 -3.18 -11.50
N TYR A 207 3.99 -3.70 -12.73
CA TYR A 207 4.44 -5.06 -13.00
C TYR A 207 5.15 -5.16 -14.35
N SER A 208 5.83 -6.28 -14.56
CA SER A 208 6.47 -6.65 -15.83
C SER A 208 6.27 -8.15 -16.12
N PRO A 209 6.42 -8.59 -17.39
CA PRO A 209 6.37 -10.01 -17.73
C PRO A 209 7.38 -10.83 -16.92
N VAL A 210 8.60 -10.31 -16.75
CA VAL A 210 9.66 -10.92 -15.93
C VAL A 210 9.21 -11.14 -14.49
N LEU A 211 8.59 -10.13 -13.87
CA LEU A 211 8.09 -10.27 -12.50
C LEU A 211 6.99 -11.34 -12.41
N ILE A 212 6.04 -11.36 -13.35
CA ILE A 212 4.97 -12.36 -13.36
C ILE A 212 5.56 -13.77 -13.50
N GLU A 213 6.46 -13.99 -14.45
CA GLU A 213 7.10 -15.29 -14.70
C GLU A 213 7.88 -15.79 -13.48
N GLU A 214 8.59 -14.92 -12.77
CA GLU A 214 9.26 -15.32 -11.53
C GLU A 214 8.24 -15.69 -10.45
N LEU A 215 7.18 -14.89 -10.25
CA LEU A 215 6.14 -15.20 -9.25
C LEU A 215 5.40 -16.51 -9.55
N GLU A 216 5.11 -16.82 -10.82
CA GLU A 216 4.49 -18.09 -11.23
C GLU A 216 5.32 -19.30 -10.78
N ARG A 217 6.66 -19.21 -10.83
CA ARG A 217 7.56 -20.27 -10.36
C ARG A 217 7.47 -20.52 -8.85
N TYR A 218 7.05 -19.52 -8.07
CA TYR A 218 6.82 -19.68 -6.63
C TYR A 218 5.40 -20.16 -6.28
N GLY A 219 4.54 -20.35 -7.29
CA GLY A 219 3.20 -20.90 -7.15
C GLY A 219 2.08 -19.85 -7.09
N PHE A 220 2.35 -18.58 -7.37
CA PHE A 220 1.30 -17.58 -7.54
C PHE A 220 0.51 -17.83 -8.83
N ARG A 221 -0.82 -17.70 -8.74
CA ARG A 221 -1.78 -18.02 -9.82
C ARG A 221 -2.70 -16.84 -10.16
N GLU A 222 -2.94 -15.95 -9.21
CA GLU A 222 -3.81 -14.80 -9.40
C GLU A 222 -3.03 -13.50 -9.19
N PHE A 223 -2.98 -12.67 -10.23
CA PHE A 223 -2.25 -11.40 -10.21
C PHE A 223 -3.21 -10.23 -10.24
N TYR A 224 -3.01 -9.25 -9.38
CA TYR A 224 -3.92 -8.11 -9.22
C TYR A 224 -3.17 -6.80 -9.47
N GLY A 225 -3.76 -5.93 -10.27
CA GLY A 225 -3.10 -4.71 -10.71
C GLY A 225 -4.06 -3.56 -11.06
N PRO A 226 -3.66 -2.67 -11.99
CA PRO A 226 -4.38 -1.44 -12.28
C PRO A 226 -5.74 -1.70 -12.95
N PRO A 227 -6.62 -0.68 -13.07
CA PRO A 227 -7.94 -0.82 -13.70
C PRO A 227 -7.93 -1.27 -15.16
N ARG A 228 -6.80 -1.08 -15.86
CA ARG A 228 -6.61 -1.46 -17.27
C ARG A 228 -5.25 -2.15 -17.43
N PRO A 229 -5.11 -3.40 -16.99
CA PRO A 229 -3.87 -4.15 -17.16
C PRO A 229 -3.63 -4.41 -18.65
N LYS A 230 -2.35 -4.41 -19.05
CA LYS A 230 -1.90 -4.81 -20.39
C LYS A 230 -1.76 -6.31 -20.56
N ASP A 231 -1.50 -7.01 -19.46
CA ASP A 231 -1.19 -8.44 -19.48
C ASP A 231 -2.46 -9.18 -19.09
N PRO A 232 -2.96 -10.13 -19.91
CA PRO A 232 -4.22 -10.81 -19.67
C PRO A 232 -4.21 -11.67 -18.41
N ARG A 233 -3.04 -12.00 -17.86
CA ARG A 233 -2.90 -12.73 -16.58
C ARG A 233 -3.25 -11.87 -15.37
N VAL A 234 -3.31 -10.54 -15.54
CA VAL A 234 -3.53 -9.59 -14.44
C VAL A 234 -5.00 -9.20 -14.37
N LEU A 235 -5.60 -9.45 -13.21
CA LEU A 235 -6.94 -9.07 -12.84
C LEU A 235 -7.01 -7.56 -12.55
N ALA A 236 -7.91 -6.88 -13.27
CA ALA A 236 -8.16 -5.45 -13.08
C ALA A 236 -8.84 -5.16 -11.75
N ARG A 237 -8.44 -4.05 -11.11
CA ARG A 237 -9.08 -3.50 -9.91
C ARG A 237 -9.39 -2.03 -10.10
N ILE A 238 -10.53 -1.60 -9.58
CA ILE A 238 -10.96 -0.20 -9.57
C ILE A 238 -10.58 0.37 -8.21
N ASP A 239 -9.99 1.56 -8.18
CA ASP A 239 -9.73 2.25 -6.91
C ASP A 239 -11.08 2.65 -6.28
N ILE A 240 -11.29 2.36 -4.98
CA ILE A 240 -12.54 2.69 -4.30
C ILE A 240 -12.84 4.20 -4.35
N GLU A 241 -11.81 5.04 -4.44
CA GLU A 241 -11.95 6.48 -4.64
C GLU A 241 -12.79 6.84 -5.88
N GLU A 242 -12.78 6.00 -6.92
CA GLU A 242 -13.56 6.24 -8.14
C GLU A 242 -15.07 6.10 -7.94
N LEU A 243 -15.51 5.50 -6.82
CA LEU A 243 -16.93 5.37 -6.48
C LEU A 243 -17.46 6.52 -5.64
N LEU A 244 -16.58 7.36 -5.09
CA LEU A 244 -17.01 8.48 -4.29
C LEU A 244 -17.50 9.63 -5.16
N PRO A 245 -18.52 10.38 -4.69
CA PRO A 245 -18.89 11.62 -5.34
C PRO A 245 -17.67 12.56 -5.35
N PRO A 246 -17.49 13.35 -6.43
CA PRO A 246 -16.42 14.34 -6.47
C PRO A 246 -16.54 15.26 -5.25
N ALA A 247 -15.40 15.51 -4.58
CA ALA A 247 -15.36 16.39 -3.43
C ALA A 247 -16.01 17.73 -3.80
N ARG A 248 -16.98 18.18 -2.98
CA ARG A 248 -17.60 19.49 -3.19
C ARG A 248 -16.49 20.56 -3.12
N PRO A 249 -16.35 21.44 -4.13
CA PRO A 249 -15.41 22.54 -4.04
C PRO A 249 -15.81 23.42 -2.84
N GLY A 250 -14.97 23.47 -1.81
CA GLY A 250 -15.18 24.30 -0.61
C GLY A 250 -14.94 23.64 0.76
N ALA A 251 -14.82 22.31 0.85
CA ALA A 251 -14.59 21.65 2.14
C ALA A 251 -13.17 21.86 2.72
N GLU A 252 -12.15 22.02 1.87
CA GLU A 252 -10.76 22.25 2.32
C GLU A 252 -10.53 23.65 2.92
N ALA A 253 -11.42 24.62 2.68
CA ALA A 253 -11.33 25.96 3.26
C ALA A 253 -11.81 26.00 4.72
N ALA A 254 -12.68 25.06 5.14
CA ALA A 254 -13.27 25.05 6.48
C ALA A 254 -12.34 24.46 7.55
N GLU A 255 -11.38 23.60 7.17
CA GLU A 255 -10.41 23.02 8.11
C GLU A 255 -9.18 23.92 8.34
N ARG A 256 -8.91 24.89 7.46
CA ARG A 256 -7.85 25.90 7.66
C ARG A 256 -8.32 27.16 8.40
N GLY A 257 -9.62 27.28 8.70
CA GLY A 257 -10.24 28.48 9.27
C GLY A 257 -10.49 28.45 10.79
N ARG A 258 -10.20 27.33 11.50
CA ARG A 258 -10.43 27.24 12.96
C ARG A 258 -9.20 27.59 13.82
N GLY A 259 -8.23 28.29 13.24
CA GLY A 259 -7.16 28.98 13.97
C GLY A 259 -7.47 30.47 14.09
N GLY A 260 -8.64 30.82 14.63
CA GLY A 260 -8.94 32.22 14.97
C GLY A 260 -8.24 32.59 16.29
N PRO A 261 -7.54 33.73 16.37
CA PRO A 261 -6.91 34.18 17.61
C PRO A 261 -8.00 34.61 18.59
N GLY A 262 -8.20 33.84 19.67
CA GLY A 262 -8.75 34.39 20.91
C GLY A 262 -7.77 35.48 21.36
N GLY A 263 -8.19 36.74 21.42
CA GLY A 263 -9.11 37.20 22.45
C GLY A 263 -8.24 37.82 23.52
N GLY A 264 -7.96 39.12 23.37
CA GLY A 264 -7.25 39.88 24.39
C GLY A 264 -8.07 39.99 25.66
N ASP A 265 -7.39 40.34 26.76
CA ASP A 265 -8.03 41.03 27.86
C ASP A 265 -7.07 42.08 28.46
N PRO A 266 -7.60 43.18 29.04
CA PRO A 266 -6.89 44.42 29.33
C PRO A 266 -6.54 44.59 30.82
N ALA A 267 -6.09 45.80 31.17
CA ALA A 267 -5.73 46.33 32.51
C ALA A 267 -4.30 45.97 32.96
N GLY A 268 -3.43 46.89 33.39
CA GLY A 268 -3.65 48.21 33.97
C GLY A 268 -3.52 48.13 35.49
N VAL A 269 -2.54 48.88 36.04
CA VAL A 269 -2.39 49.29 37.46
C VAL A 269 -1.75 48.26 38.41
N ARG A 270 -0.44 48.37 38.69
CA ARG A 270 0.19 49.20 39.74
C ARG A 270 1.68 49.33 39.49
#